data_AF-A0A369R5K2-F1
#
_entry.id   AF-A0A369R5K2-F1
#
_cell.length_a   1.000
_cell.length_b   1.000
_cell.length_c   1.000
_cell.angle_alpha   90.00
_cell.angle_beta   90.00
_cell.angle_gamma   90.00
#
_symmetry.space_group_name_H-M   'P 1'
#
loop_
_entity.id
_entity.type
_entity.pdbx_description
1 polymer ?
#
loop_
_entity_poly.entity_id
_entity_poly.type
_entity_poly.pdbx_seq_one_letter_code
_entity_poly.pdbx_strand_id
1 'polypeptide(L)'
;MMFARKFGLLVCLLLMSAGTVWGADAARISQIASKVHVDVNQLVKVQQVQLPVAVSQQKAFLLTQPEVQKVETLKGNNLMVHFRDGNELLMFLGENTLGSNTLETPVQMQKKILQPAQKLTPVKVIDRKLFRMMPCAPNSRKALIFDCLEDDANVVSPKIWQQVRSDLQSLGYTVTTRLNNSANLSNAALIDNGEYGVVMLRGHGGDLGGDFGFLVRPWYTSYPAANSGYSGTIRASAYNHAAGATQFGYVITGTFSSSYWADKAFPSTIFFLESCHGADPGALPGMPTWTTNHGASVWVGWNESVSFNCGDNGTDLFFQKMKEQKTVAEAVDAVYATGCRPPELVAFPSNKGGCQLSIWKADNNESSVTNSRDFKLLKLVSGMQRLYATISFYSAPVFNEFFFYVDTNGNTGAEVLVRCHENNVEVYKQTQPGLYNNKVYTGTAVKSGNTYSFDIPWNTTFGSATTANVWLYDMTGKDRLPDSGNVTLLK
;
A
#
# COMPACT_ATOMS: atom_id res chain seq x y z
N MET A 1 -38.19 28.06 -65.45
CA MET A 1 -37.06 28.21 -64.52
C MET A 1 -37.54 28.80 -63.18
N MET A 2 -38.04 27.98 -62.24
CA MET A 2 -38.34 28.45 -60.88
C MET A 2 -38.53 27.33 -59.84
N PHE A 3 -38.38 26.05 -60.22
CA PHE A 3 -38.59 24.91 -59.30
C PHE A 3 -37.29 24.30 -58.73
N ALA A 4 -36.12 24.65 -59.26
CA ALA A 4 -34.83 24.12 -58.78
C ALA A 4 -34.28 24.84 -57.53
N ARG A 5 -34.84 25.99 -57.12
CA ARG A 5 -34.33 26.77 -55.97
C ARG A 5 -34.95 26.40 -54.62
N LYS A 6 -36.05 25.66 -54.57
CA LYS A 6 -36.70 25.27 -53.29
C LYS A 6 -36.24 23.91 -52.75
N PHE A 7 -35.69 23.03 -53.61
CA PHE A 7 -35.15 21.73 -53.17
C PHE A 7 -33.75 21.84 -52.55
N GLY A 8 -32.91 22.76 -53.03
CA GLY A 8 -31.58 23.00 -52.46
C GLY A 8 -31.61 23.58 -51.04
N LEU A 9 -32.60 24.43 -50.72
CA LEU A 9 -32.75 25.00 -49.38
C LEU A 9 -33.24 23.95 -48.37
N LEU A 10 -34.11 23.01 -48.79
CA LEU A 10 -34.59 21.94 -47.93
C LEU A 10 -33.50 20.92 -47.62
N VAL A 11 -32.61 20.63 -48.58
CA VAL A 11 -31.48 19.72 -48.39
C VAL A 11 -30.38 20.36 -47.53
N CYS A 12 -30.16 21.67 -47.61
CA CYS A 12 -29.27 22.38 -46.67
C CYS A 12 -29.84 22.45 -45.24
N LEU A 13 -31.17 22.58 -45.07
CA LEU A 13 -31.81 22.53 -43.73
C LEU A 13 -31.92 21.09 -43.16
N LEU A 14 -32.04 20.08 -44.02
CA LEU A 14 -32.02 18.66 -43.61
C LEU A 14 -30.59 18.15 -43.31
N LEU A 15 -29.55 18.73 -43.92
CA LEU A 15 -28.15 18.45 -43.57
C LEU A 15 -27.66 19.25 -42.35
N MET A 16 -28.33 20.33 -41.95
CA MET A 16 -28.10 20.99 -40.66
C MET A 16 -28.88 20.36 -39.49
N SER A 17 -29.76 19.40 -39.77
CA SER A 17 -30.45 18.57 -38.78
C SER A 17 -29.96 17.11 -38.75
N ALA A 18 -28.96 16.76 -39.55
CA ALA A 18 -28.04 15.69 -39.23
C ALA A 18 -27.16 16.19 -38.08
N GLY A 19 -27.71 16.07 -36.87
CA GLY A 19 -27.13 16.61 -35.64
C GLY A 19 -25.64 16.33 -35.60
N THR A 20 -24.86 17.40 -35.69
CA THR A 20 -23.51 17.41 -35.16
C THR A 20 -23.61 16.79 -33.77
N VAL A 21 -22.88 15.71 -33.53
CA VAL A 21 -22.78 15.15 -32.20
C VAL A 21 -22.05 16.21 -31.39
N TRP A 22 -22.78 17.06 -30.67
CA TRP A 22 -22.18 18.00 -29.74
C TRP A 22 -21.52 17.15 -28.66
N GLY A 23 -20.19 17.00 -28.76
CA GLY A 23 -19.40 16.50 -27.65
C GLY A 23 -19.61 17.41 -26.45
N ALA A 24 -19.60 16.84 -25.25
CA ALA A 24 -19.67 17.68 -24.06
C ALA A 24 -18.31 18.37 -23.94
N ASP A 25 -18.28 19.69 -24.11
CA ASP A 25 -17.10 20.43 -23.71
C ASP A 25 -16.83 20.26 -22.20
N ALA A 26 -15.60 20.52 -21.77
CA ALA A 26 -15.19 20.32 -20.39
C ALA A 26 -16.07 21.12 -19.40
N ALA A 27 -16.58 22.29 -19.79
CA ALA A 27 -17.46 23.10 -18.95
C ALA A 27 -18.81 22.40 -18.75
N ARG A 28 -19.37 21.81 -19.80
CA ARG A 28 -20.62 21.07 -19.75
C ARG A 28 -20.50 19.82 -18.88
N ILE A 29 -19.45 19.01 -19.05
CA ILE A 29 -19.20 17.84 -18.19
C ILE A 29 -19.09 18.27 -16.72
N SER A 30 -18.37 19.36 -16.45
CA SER A 30 -18.20 19.90 -15.10
C SER A 30 -19.55 20.28 -14.46
N GLN A 31 -20.43 20.96 -15.22
CA GLN A 31 -21.75 21.35 -14.74
C GLN A 31 -22.64 20.15 -14.40
N ILE A 32 -22.64 19.12 -15.26
CA ILE A 32 -23.41 17.88 -15.02
C ILE A 32 -22.92 17.20 -13.75
N ALA A 33 -21.60 17.06 -13.59
CA ALA A 33 -21.00 16.43 -12.42
C ALA A 33 -21.35 17.19 -11.13
N SER A 34 -21.19 18.51 -11.13
CA SER A 34 -21.55 19.35 -9.98
C SER A 34 -23.03 19.25 -9.65
N LYS A 35 -23.92 19.23 -10.65
CA LYS A 35 -25.35 19.06 -10.43
C LYS A 35 -25.67 17.70 -9.78
N VAL A 36 -25.10 16.61 -10.31
CA VAL A 36 -25.31 15.27 -9.75
C VAL A 36 -24.88 15.22 -8.28
N HIS A 37 -23.69 15.73 -7.96
CA HIS A 37 -23.19 15.75 -6.57
C HIS A 37 -24.06 16.60 -5.63
N VAL A 38 -24.51 17.78 -6.08
CA VAL A 38 -25.42 18.64 -5.32
C VAL A 38 -26.76 17.94 -5.09
N ASP A 39 -27.34 17.34 -6.14
CA ASP A 39 -28.63 16.68 -6.06
C ASP A 39 -28.57 15.43 -5.17
N VAL A 40 -27.51 14.60 -5.25
CA VAL A 40 -27.31 13.46 -4.33
C VAL A 40 -27.26 13.96 -2.88
N ASN A 41 -26.45 14.98 -2.59
CA ASN A 41 -26.38 15.53 -1.24
C ASN A 41 -27.73 16.06 -0.76
N GLN A 42 -28.48 16.77 -1.61
CA GLN A 42 -29.80 17.27 -1.26
C GLN A 42 -30.79 16.13 -0.98
N LEU A 43 -30.81 15.10 -1.83
CA LEU A 43 -31.68 13.94 -1.68
C LEU A 43 -31.37 13.17 -0.39
N VAL A 44 -30.09 12.90 -0.13
CA VAL A 44 -29.66 12.08 1.01
C VAL A 44 -29.69 12.87 2.32
N LYS A 45 -29.07 14.05 2.38
CA LYS A 45 -28.89 14.80 3.63
C LYS A 45 -30.11 15.62 4.03
N VAL A 46 -30.84 16.17 3.07
CA VAL A 46 -32.00 17.04 3.37
C VAL A 46 -33.30 16.24 3.27
N GLN A 47 -33.48 15.48 2.20
CA GLN A 47 -34.73 14.74 1.96
C GLN A 47 -34.73 13.32 2.54
N GLN A 48 -33.62 12.87 3.16
CA GLN A 48 -33.50 11.56 3.79
C GLN A 48 -33.79 10.38 2.85
N VAL A 49 -33.53 10.56 1.55
CA VAL A 49 -33.64 9.50 0.54
C VAL A 49 -32.45 8.54 0.70
N GLN A 50 -32.71 7.23 0.65
CA GLN A 50 -31.64 6.24 0.70
C GLN A 50 -30.66 6.43 -0.47
N LEU A 51 -29.37 6.39 -0.20
CA LEU A 51 -28.32 6.67 -1.18
C LEU A 51 -28.46 5.86 -2.49
N PRO A 52 -28.72 4.54 -2.48
CA PRO A 52 -28.91 3.78 -3.72
C PRO A 52 -30.09 4.28 -4.58
N VAL A 53 -31.14 4.81 -3.94
CA VAL A 53 -32.30 5.40 -4.63
C VAL A 53 -31.93 6.75 -5.22
N ALA A 54 -31.23 7.60 -4.46
CA ALA A 54 -30.74 8.89 -4.96
C ALA A 54 -29.81 8.71 -6.17
N VAL A 55 -28.86 7.75 -6.11
CA VAL A 55 -27.97 7.41 -7.23
C VAL A 55 -28.74 6.87 -8.42
N SER A 56 -29.78 6.06 -8.21
CA SER A 56 -30.65 5.58 -9.30
C SER A 56 -31.40 6.73 -10.00
N GLN A 57 -31.84 7.74 -9.25
CA GLN A 57 -32.45 8.95 -9.82
C GLN A 57 -31.43 9.76 -10.62
N GLN A 58 -30.21 9.91 -10.12
CA GLN A 58 -29.16 10.62 -10.85
C GLN A 58 -28.70 9.90 -12.10
N LYS A 59 -28.67 8.57 -12.10
CA LYS A 59 -28.46 7.78 -13.31
C LYS A 59 -29.54 8.07 -14.36
N ALA A 60 -30.81 8.12 -13.96
CA ALA A 60 -31.90 8.46 -14.88
C ALA A 60 -31.74 9.88 -15.43
N PHE A 61 -31.38 10.85 -14.59
CA PHE A 61 -31.07 12.23 -15.01
C PHE A 61 -29.91 12.28 -16.01
N LEU A 62 -28.82 11.56 -15.77
CA LEU A 62 -27.67 11.51 -16.67
C LEU A 62 -28.05 10.96 -18.05
N LEU A 63 -28.89 9.92 -18.09
CA LEU A 63 -29.36 9.32 -19.34
C LEU A 63 -30.29 10.23 -20.16
N THR A 64 -30.83 11.32 -19.58
CA THR A 64 -31.59 12.32 -20.34
C THR A 64 -30.72 13.41 -20.95
N GLN A 65 -29.44 13.49 -20.59
CA GLN A 65 -28.54 14.51 -21.15
C GLN A 65 -28.14 14.14 -22.59
N PRO A 66 -28.22 15.08 -23.55
CA PRO A 66 -27.99 14.76 -24.97
C PRO A 66 -26.55 14.28 -25.25
N GLU A 67 -25.58 14.77 -24.50
CA GLU A 67 -24.17 14.40 -24.56
C GLU A 67 -23.82 13.01 -24.00
N VAL A 68 -24.68 12.44 -23.14
CA VAL A 68 -24.44 11.16 -22.49
C VAL A 68 -24.83 10.01 -23.42
N GLN A 69 -23.93 9.05 -23.59
CA GLN A 69 -24.17 7.84 -24.36
C GLN A 69 -24.64 6.69 -23.47
N LYS A 70 -23.98 6.49 -22.33
CA LYS A 70 -24.21 5.36 -21.43
C LYS A 70 -23.84 5.75 -20.00
N VAL A 71 -24.56 5.17 -19.04
CA VAL A 71 -24.22 5.25 -17.61
C VAL A 71 -24.21 3.85 -17.01
N GLU A 72 -23.06 3.46 -16.46
CA GLU A 72 -22.89 2.21 -15.74
C GLU A 72 -22.98 2.45 -14.24
N THR A 73 -23.66 1.55 -13.55
CA THR A 73 -23.67 1.55 -12.09
C THR A 73 -22.57 0.60 -11.64
N LEU A 74 -21.58 1.15 -10.97
CA LEU A 74 -20.50 0.40 -10.36
C LEU A 74 -20.85 0.06 -8.91
N LYS A 75 -20.04 -0.80 -8.31
CA LYS A 75 -20.18 -1.16 -6.90
C LYS A 75 -19.89 0.07 -6.01
N GLY A 76 -20.41 0.06 -4.79
CA GLY A 76 -20.35 1.21 -3.88
C GLY A 76 -21.27 2.38 -4.29
N ASN A 77 -22.20 2.20 -5.24
CA ASN A 77 -23.05 3.28 -5.79
C ASN A 77 -22.29 4.33 -6.63
N ASN A 78 -21.10 3.99 -7.12
CA ASN A 78 -20.37 4.84 -8.06
C ASN A 78 -20.99 4.76 -9.46
N LEU A 79 -20.84 5.82 -10.27
CA LEU A 79 -21.32 5.84 -11.65
C LEU A 79 -20.16 6.07 -12.62
N MET A 80 -20.07 5.25 -13.66
CA MET A 80 -19.24 5.55 -14.84
C MET A 80 -20.13 6.13 -15.93
N VAL A 81 -19.80 7.33 -16.39
CA VAL A 81 -20.52 8.04 -17.46
C VAL A 81 -19.67 8.05 -18.71
N HIS A 82 -20.21 7.52 -19.81
CA HIS A 82 -19.59 7.58 -21.12
C HIS A 82 -20.32 8.62 -21.98
N PHE A 83 -19.57 9.58 -22.49
CA PHE A 83 -20.06 10.65 -23.35
C PHE A 83 -19.90 10.27 -24.83
N ARG A 84 -20.74 10.86 -25.69
CA ARG A 84 -20.77 10.55 -27.14
C ARG A 84 -19.50 10.94 -27.90
N ASP A 85 -18.68 11.81 -27.33
CA ASP A 85 -17.38 12.22 -27.87
C ASP A 85 -16.22 11.32 -27.42
N GLY A 86 -16.50 10.25 -26.67
CA GLY A 86 -15.51 9.32 -26.16
C GLY A 86 -14.84 9.78 -24.86
N ASN A 87 -15.30 10.86 -24.24
CA ASN A 87 -14.93 11.20 -22.87
C ASN A 87 -15.61 10.27 -21.86
N GLU A 88 -14.96 10.10 -20.72
CA GLU A 88 -15.45 9.28 -19.61
C GLU A 88 -15.34 10.06 -18.30
N LEU A 89 -16.27 9.83 -17.38
CA LEU A 89 -16.26 10.41 -16.05
C LEU A 89 -16.70 9.38 -15.02
N LEU A 90 -15.81 9.07 -14.08
CA LEU A 90 -16.15 8.32 -12.88
C LEU A 90 -16.67 9.26 -11.80
N MET A 91 -17.88 9.03 -11.30
CA MET A 91 -18.45 9.79 -10.19
C MET A 91 -18.44 8.95 -8.92
N PHE A 92 -17.69 9.41 -7.91
CA PHE A 92 -17.68 8.82 -6.57
C PHE A 92 -18.87 9.33 -5.77
N LEU A 93 -19.97 8.58 -5.77
CA LEU A 93 -21.25 8.98 -5.15
C LEU A 93 -21.59 8.16 -3.90
N GLY A 94 -20.90 7.04 -3.69
CA GLY A 94 -21.07 6.14 -2.54
C GLY A 94 -20.64 6.73 -1.20
N GLU A 95 -19.79 7.74 -1.26
CA GLU A 95 -19.00 8.17 -0.11
C GLU A 95 -19.70 9.35 0.57
N ASN A 96 -20.64 9.05 1.45
CA ASN A 96 -21.32 10.05 2.29
C ASN A 96 -20.35 10.85 3.19
N THR A 97 -19.07 10.49 3.21
CA THR A 97 -18.05 10.93 4.17
C THR A 97 -16.68 11.20 3.54
N LEU A 98 -16.62 11.67 2.28
CA LEU A 98 -15.42 12.36 1.79
C LEU A 98 -15.27 13.72 2.49
N GLY A 99 -14.76 13.67 3.72
CA GLY A 99 -14.35 14.83 4.49
C GLY A 99 -15.44 15.58 5.25
N SER A 100 -16.34 14.89 5.98
CA SER A 100 -17.26 15.56 6.91
C SER A 100 -17.21 15.01 8.33
N ASN A 101 -17.07 15.92 9.30
CA ASN A 101 -16.98 15.70 10.76
C ASN A 101 -18.28 15.26 11.46
N THR A 102 -19.22 14.58 10.81
CA THR A 102 -20.48 14.23 11.46
C THR A 102 -20.37 12.92 12.24
N LEU A 103 -20.45 13.05 13.57
CA LEU A 103 -20.75 11.99 14.54
C LEU A 103 -21.84 11.06 13.99
N GLU A 104 -21.49 9.80 13.73
CA GLU A 104 -22.44 8.82 13.23
C GLU A 104 -23.49 8.46 14.29
N THR A 105 -24.74 8.41 13.85
CA THR A 105 -25.86 7.81 14.57
C THR A 105 -25.82 6.30 14.35
N PRO A 106 -26.10 5.44 15.35
CA PRO A 106 -25.84 4.01 15.25
C PRO A 106 -26.74 3.33 14.21
N VAL A 107 -26.14 2.70 13.20
CA VAL A 107 -26.84 1.89 12.20
C VAL A 107 -27.04 0.47 12.74
N GLN A 108 -28.28 -0.01 12.65
CA GLN A 108 -28.68 -1.38 13.02
C GLN A 108 -27.87 -2.44 12.27
N MET A 109 -27.21 -3.33 13.03
CA MET A 109 -26.50 -4.49 12.51
C MET A 109 -27.44 -5.43 11.75
N GLN A 110 -27.25 -5.58 10.43
CA GLN A 110 -27.66 -6.80 9.74
C GLN A 110 -26.49 -7.78 9.70
N LYS A 111 -26.58 -8.84 10.51
CA LYS A 111 -25.72 -10.03 10.39
C LYS A 111 -25.99 -10.69 9.04
N LYS A 112 -25.17 -10.42 8.04
CA LYS A 112 -25.07 -11.26 6.85
C LYS A 112 -23.87 -12.19 7.03
N ILE A 113 -24.15 -13.41 7.46
CA ILE A 113 -23.17 -14.49 7.55
C ILE A 113 -22.73 -14.80 6.11
N LEU A 114 -21.51 -14.41 5.75
CA LEU A 114 -20.88 -14.82 4.50
C LEU A 114 -20.52 -16.30 4.59
N GLN A 115 -21.21 -17.13 3.80
CA GLN A 115 -20.75 -18.49 3.53
C GLN A 115 -19.62 -18.44 2.47
N PRO A 116 -18.54 -19.23 2.64
CA PRO A 116 -17.43 -19.23 1.70
C PRO A 116 -17.87 -19.82 0.35
N ALA A 117 -17.71 -19.05 -0.73
CA ALA A 117 -17.91 -19.55 -2.08
C ALA A 117 -16.80 -20.56 -2.43
N GLN A 118 -17.14 -21.85 -2.39
CA GLN A 118 -16.31 -22.91 -2.93
C GLN A 118 -16.38 -22.95 -4.46
N LYS A 119 -15.26 -22.67 -5.11
CA LYS A 119 -14.73 -23.50 -6.21
C LYS A 119 -13.25 -23.18 -6.39
N LEU A 120 -12.41 -23.98 -5.73
CA LEU A 120 -10.96 -23.97 -5.92
C LEU A 120 -10.65 -24.58 -7.29
N THR A 121 -10.11 -23.78 -8.19
CA THR A 121 -9.42 -24.27 -9.39
C THR A 121 -8.23 -25.14 -8.92
N PRO A 122 -7.94 -26.29 -9.54
CA PRO A 122 -6.85 -27.14 -9.11
C PRO A 122 -5.53 -26.38 -9.17
N VAL A 123 -4.96 -26.09 -8.00
CA VAL A 123 -3.61 -25.55 -7.88
C VAL A 123 -2.68 -26.66 -8.37
N LYS A 124 -2.00 -26.42 -9.51
CA LYS A 124 -0.82 -27.23 -9.86
C LYS A 124 0.15 -27.12 -8.70
N VAL A 125 0.30 -28.21 -7.96
CA VAL A 125 1.34 -28.35 -6.94
C VAL A 125 2.67 -28.27 -7.67
N ILE A 126 3.26 -27.07 -7.69
CA ILE A 126 4.66 -26.92 -8.03
C ILE A 126 5.40 -27.44 -6.81
N ASP A 127 6.01 -28.62 -6.96
CA ASP A 127 6.88 -29.23 -5.97
C ASP A 127 8.14 -28.36 -5.81
N ARG A 128 8.02 -27.28 -5.04
CA ARG A 128 9.13 -26.43 -4.64
C ARG A 128 9.74 -27.06 -3.41
N LYS A 129 10.97 -27.59 -3.57
CA LYS A 129 11.86 -27.95 -2.47
C LYS A 129 11.71 -26.91 -1.35
N LEU A 130 11.42 -27.36 -0.13
CA LEU A 130 11.28 -26.59 1.10
C LEU A 130 12.55 -25.78 1.38
N PHE A 131 12.76 -24.67 0.67
CA PHE A 131 13.59 -23.58 1.15
C PHE A 131 12.91 -23.09 2.41
N ARG A 132 13.60 -23.15 3.55
CA ARG A 132 13.14 -22.62 4.85
C ARG A 132 12.49 -21.27 4.59
N MET A 133 11.16 -21.20 4.74
CA MET A 133 10.42 -19.99 4.43
C MET A 133 10.91 -18.91 5.38
N MET A 134 11.54 -17.86 4.86
CA MET A 134 11.70 -16.63 5.63
C MET A 134 10.30 -16.08 5.94
N PRO A 135 10.08 -15.47 7.12
CA PRO A 135 8.85 -14.72 7.35
C PRO A 135 8.68 -13.69 6.23
N CYS A 136 7.43 -13.46 5.85
CA CYS A 136 7.10 -12.43 4.89
C CYS A 136 7.63 -11.09 5.43
N ALA A 137 8.64 -10.53 4.79
CA ALA A 137 9.30 -9.34 5.27
C ALA A 137 9.96 -8.57 4.10
N PRO A 138 9.90 -7.23 4.09
CA PRO A 138 10.49 -6.42 3.03
C PRO A 138 11.96 -6.76 2.76
N ASN A 139 12.37 -6.86 1.50
CA ASN A 139 13.78 -7.07 1.10
C ASN A 139 14.51 -5.76 0.77
N SER A 140 13.85 -4.62 0.99
CA SER A 140 14.43 -3.30 0.83
C SER A 140 14.12 -2.46 2.05
N ARG A 141 15.11 -1.66 2.47
CA ARG A 141 14.96 -0.65 3.52
C ARG A 141 14.36 0.67 3.01
N LYS A 142 14.05 0.78 1.71
CA LYS A 142 13.39 1.97 1.17
C LYS A 142 11.89 1.89 1.49
N ALA A 143 11.28 3.01 1.85
CA ALA A 143 9.83 3.10 2.01
C ALA A 143 9.29 4.32 1.26
N LEU A 144 8.06 4.23 0.77
CA LEU A 144 7.33 5.32 0.14
C LEU A 144 6.08 5.65 0.95
N ILE A 145 5.89 6.93 1.25
CA ILE A 145 4.60 7.48 1.66
C ILE A 145 4.10 8.37 0.53
N PHE A 146 3.01 7.95 -0.10
CA PHE A 146 2.36 8.62 -1.22
C PHE A 146 1.00 9.14 -0.72
N ASP A 147 0.93 10.42 -0.36
CA ASP A 147 -0.21 11.02 0.32
C ASP A 147 -0.83 12.13 -0.53
N CYS A 148 -1.97 11.82 -1.14
CA CYS A 148 -2.77 12.74 -1.94
C CYS A 148 -3.61 13.71 -1.08
N LEU A 149 -3.73 13.43 0.23
CA LEU A 149 -4.64 14.10 1.16
C LEU A 149 -3.88 14.80 2.29
N GLU A 150 -2.60 15.13 2.12
CA GLU A 150 -1.78 15.68 3.22
C GLU A 150 -2.22 17.08 3.68
N ASP A 151 -2.77 17.87 2.78
CA ASP A 151 -3.27 19.24 2.98
C ASP A 151 -4.81 19.31 2.95
N ASP A 152 -5.52 18.18 3.01
CA ASP A 152 -6.99 18.17 3.08
C ASP A 152 -7.48 18.80 4.40
N ALA A 153 -8.62 19.48 4.35
CA ALA A 153 -9.18 20.20 5.49
C ALA A 153 -9.54 19.29 6.68
N ASN A 154 -9.72 17.98 6.46
CA ASN A 154 -10.12 17.01 7.49
C ASN A 154 -8.97 16.15 8.03
N VAL A 155 -7.73 16.44 7.62
CA VAL A 155 -6.57 15.69 8.09
C VAL A 155 -6.37 15.90 9.59
N VAL A 156 -6.22 14.80 10.32
CA VAL A 156 -5.94 14.84 11.76
C VAL A 156 -4.52 15.35 12.01
N SER A 157 -4.34 16.18 13.06
CA SER A 157 -3.03 16.67 13.50
C SER A 157 -2.60 15.95 14.80
N PRO A 158 -1.35 15.44 14.93
CA PRO A 158 -0.27 15.53 13.96
C PRO A 158 -0.55 14.73 12.68
N LYS A 159 -0.01 15.18 11.55
CA LYS A 159 -0.28 14.55 10.25
C LYS A 159 0.25 13.13 10.26
N ILE A 160 -0.61 12.18 9.94
CA ILE A 160 -0.31 10.74 10.00
C ILE A 160 0.99 10.33 9.29
N TRP A 161 1.27 10.92 8.12
CA TRP A 161 2.48 10.59 7.36
C TRP A 161 3.77 10.86 8.16
N GLN A 162 3.76 11.83 9.09
CA GLN A 162 4.91 12.13 9.94
C GLN A 162 5.16 11.02 10.95
N GLN A 163 4.08 10.50 11.54
CA GLN A 163 4.14 9.41 12.51
C GLN A 163 4.57 8.10 11.83
N VAL A 164 3.94 7.75 10.71
CA VAL A 164 4.34 6.58 9.89
C VAL A 164 5.79 6.68 9.45
N ARG A 165 6.23 7.87 9.02
CA ARG A 165 7.63 8.14 8.67
C ARG A 165 8.56 7.88 9.86
N SER A 166 8.24 8.45 11.03
CA SER A 166 9.03 8.27 12.25
C SER A 166 9.14 6.80 12.65
N ASP A 167 8.03 6.07 12.62
CA ASP A 167 7.98 4.66 12.97
C ASP A 167 8.83 3.81 12.01
N LEU A 168 8.73 4.03 10.70
CA LEU A 168 9.58 3.36 9.71
C LEU A 168 11.06 3.74 9.85
N GLN A 169 11.38 5.02 10.08
CA GLN A 169 12.76 5.46 10.28
C GLN A 169 13.38 4.86 11.54
N SER A 170 12.59 4.65 12.59
CA SER A 170 13.06 4.00 13.83
C SER A 170 13.52 2.56 13.61
N LEU A 171 12.98 1.88 12.60
CA LEU A 171 13.41 0.54 12.16
C LEU A 171 14.52 0.57 11.09
N GLY A 172 15.07 1.75 10.78
CA GLY A 172 16.16 1.92 9.82
C GLY A 172 15.75 2.06 8.35
N TYR A 173 14.45 2.27 8.06
CA TYR A 173 14.01 2.54 6.69
C TYR A 173 14.40 3.96 6.24
N THR A 174 14.75 4.08 4.96
CA THR A 174 14.86 5.38 4.28
C THR A 174 13.51 5.71 3.65
N VAL A 175 12.83 6.71 4.19
CA VAL A 175 11.46 7.07 3.78
C VAL A 175 11.51 8.19 2.74
N THR A 176 10.96 7.92 1.56
CA THR A 176 10.63 8.91 0.53
C THR A 176 9.18 9.35 0.70
N THR A 177 8.91 10.64 0.61
CA THR A 177 7.54 11.17 0.63
C THR A 177 7.18 11.79 -0.72
N ARG A 178 5.95 11.53 -1.16
CA ARG A 178 5.28 12.20 -2.28
C ARG A 178 3.97 12.74 -1.73
N LEU A 179 3.96 14.02 -1.38
CA LEU A 179 2.84 14.69 -0.71
C LEU A 179 2.18 15.69 -1.66
N ASN A 180 0.89 15.94 -1.48
CA ASN A 180 0.14 16.96 -2.22
C ASN A 180 0.32 16.79 -3.74
N ASN A 181 0.61 17.87 -4.48
CA ASN A 181 0.77 17.81 -5.94
C ASN A 181 2.00 16.99 -6.41
N SER A 182 2.84 16.51 -5.49
CA SER A 182 3.88 15.52 -5.80
C SER A 182 3.33 14.09 -5.83
N ALA A 183 2.18 13.82 -5.21
CA ALA A 183 1.44 12.56 -5.28
C ALA A 183 0.65 12.46 -6.60
N ASN A 184 1.35 12.60 -7.73
CA ASN A 184 0.77 12.73 -9.07
C ASN A 184 1.04 11.50 -9.95
N LEU A 185 0.46 11.47 -11.16
CA LEU A 185 0.60 10.38 -12.13
C LEU A 185 2.07 10.02 -12.45
N SER A 186 2.94 11.02 -12.63
CA SER A 186 4.34 10.79 -12.98
C SER A 186 5.09 10.08 -11.86
N ASN A 187 4.89 10.50 -10.60
CA ASN A 187 5.50 9.80 -9.48
C ASN A 187 4.82 8.44 -9.19
N ALA A 188 3.51 8.33 -9.43
CA ALA A 188 2.80 7.06 -9.32
C ALA A 188 3.34 6.02 -10.32
N ALA A 189 3.67 6.44 -11.54
CA ALA A 189 4.23 5.57 -12.57
C ALA A 189 5.64 5.04 -12.25
N LEU A 190 6.31 5.57 -11.22
CA LEU A 190 7.70 5.21 -10.85
C LEU A 190 7.80 4.41 -9.55
N ILE A 191 6.69 3.91 -9.01
CA ILE A 191 6.65 3.25 -7.69
C ILE A 191 7.48 1.95 -7.69
N ASP A 192 7.44 1.15 -8.75
CA ASP A 192 8.23 -0.09 -8.85
C ASP A 192 9.75 0.19 -8.95
N ASN A 193 10.11 1.23 -9.71
CA ASN A 193 11.48 1.70 -9.90
C ASN A 193 12.14 2.18 -8.61
N GLY A 194 11.34 2.59 -7.62
CA GLY A 194 11.83 2.97 -6.30
C GLY A 194 12.34 1.80 -5.46
N GLU A 195 12.02 0.55 -5.80
CA GLU A 195 12.40 -0.66 -5.04
C GLU A 195 12.00 -0.55 -3.55
N TYR A 196 10.80 -0.02 -3.29
CA TYR A 196 10.31 0.20 -1.93
C TYR A 196 9.93 -1.11 -1.27
N GLY A 197 10.43 -1.36 -0.06
CA GLY A 197 10.00 -2.47 0.78
C GLY A 197 8.67 -2.21 1.49
N VAL A 198 8.29 -0.95 1.65
CA VAL A 198 6.98 -0.52 2.18
C VAL A 198 6.43 0.59 1.29
N VAL A 199 5.17 0.49 0.91
CA VAL A 199 4.44 1.54 0.19
C VAL A 199 3.16 1.83 0.94
N MET A 200 3.04 3.04 1.49
CA MET A 200 1.79 3.58 2.01
C MET A 200 1.19 4.50 0.94
N LEU A 201 -0.01 4.19 0.48
CA LEU A 201 -0.82 5.04 -0.38
C LEU A 201 -1.98 5.60 0.45
N ARG A 202 -2.14 6.93 0.49
CA ARG A 202 -3.28 7.60 1.15
C ARG A 202 -3.95 8.53 0.16
N GLY A 203 -5.25 8.33 -0.05
CA GLY A 203 -5.97 8.99 -1.13
C GLY A 203 -7.45 8.63 -1.15
N HIS A 204 -8.19 9.32 -2.02
CA HIS A 204 -9.54 8.88 -2.38
C HIS A 204 -9.45 7.72 -3.36
N GLY A 205 -10.51 6.92 -3.43
CA GLY A 205 -10.56 5.77 -4.31
C GLY A 205 -11.80 4.93 -4.05
N GLY A 206 -12.01 3.94 -4.91
CA GLY A 206 -13.19 3.10 -4.79
C GLY A 206 -13.15 1.84 -5.65
N ASP A 207 -14.07 0.93 -5.34
CA ASP A 207 -14.31 -0.28 -6.12
C ASP A 207 -14.94 0.06 -7.48
N LEU A 208 -14.35 -0.50 -8.54
CA LEU A 208 -14.79 -0.34 -9.92
C LEU A 208 -15.50 -1.59 -10.49
N GLY A 209 -15.63 -2.67 -9.72
CA GLY A 209 -16.24 -3.92 -10.17
C GLY A 209 -15.29 -4.77 -11.01
N GLY A 210 -14.26 -5.30 -10.36
CA GLY A 210 -13.17 -6.09 -10.94
C GLY A 210 -11.81 -5.39 -10.85
N ASP A 211 -11.79 -4.15 -10.35
CA ASP A 211 -10.58 -3.34 -10.15
C ASP A 211 -10.74 -2.30 -9.03
N PHE A 212 -9.63 -1.74 -8.56
CA PHE A 212 -9.60 -0.61 -7.63
C PHE A 212 -9.12 0.64 -8.35
N GLY A 213 -9.84 1.75 -8.16
CA GLY A 213 -9.43 3.06 -8.63
C GLY A 213 -8.83 3.90 -7.50
N PHE A 214 -7.60 4.39 -7.66
CA PHE A 214 -6.96 5.34 -6.73
C PHE A 214 -6.82 6.72 -7.35
N LEU A 215 -7.33 7.76 -6.69
CA LEU A 215 -7.22 9.15 -7.16
C LEU A 215 -5.82 9.70 -6.88
N VAL A 216 -5.24 10.32 -7.90
CA VAL A 216 -3.94 11.00 -7.82
C VAL A 216 -4.07 12.47 -8.17
N ARG A 217 -3.17 13.28 -7.61
CA ARG A 217 -3.14 14.73 -7.79
C ARG A 217 -2.59 15.17 -9.16
N PRO A 218 -2.80 16.44 -9.55
CA PRO A 218 -3.49 17.53 -8.83
C PRO A 218 -5.02 17.42 -8.84
N TRP A 219 -5.66 18.18 -7.95
CA TRP A 219 -7.12 18.39 -7.95
C TRP A 219 -7.50 19.54 -8.88
N TYR A 220 -8.53 19.34 -9.68
CA TYR A 220 -9.06 20.33 -10.63
C TYR A 220 -10.43 20.83 -10.18
N THR A 221 -10.75 22.07 -10.50
CA THR A 221 -12.07 22.68 -10.28
C THR A 221 -13.04 22.43 -11.43
N SER A 222 -12.55 21.84 -12.52
CA SER A 222 -13.32 21.46 -13.71
C SER A 222 -12.79 20.14 -14.27
N TYR A 223 -13.55 19.55 -15.20
CA TYR A 223 -13.15 18.35 -15.93
C TYR A 223 -11.73 18.50 -16.49
N PRO A 224 -10.80 17.60 -16.14
CA PRO A 224 -9.41 17.68 -16.56
C PRO A 224 -9.24 17.34 -18.04
N ALA A 225 -8.04 17.57 -18.58
CA ALA A 225 -7.77 17.25 -19.98
C ALA A 225 -7.98 15.75 -20.26
N ALA A 226 -8.66 15.44 -21.36
CA ALA A 226 -9.00 14.07 -21.76
C ALA A 226 -7.77 13.17 -21.94
N ASN A 227 -6.60 13.76 -22.25
CA ASN A 227 -5.33 13.04 -22.29
C ASN A 227 -4.57 13.27 -20.99
N SER A 228 -4.49 12.23 -20.16
CA SER A 228 -3.65 12.20 -18.95
C SER A 228 -2.16 12.05 -19.27
N GLY A 229 -1.82 11.58 -20.48
CA GLY A 229 -0.48 11.13 -20.86
C GLY A 229 -0.16 9.70 -20.44
N TYR A 230 -1.08 8.98 -19.79
CA TYR A 230 -0.85 7.64 -19.26
C TYR A 230 -1.95 6.65 -19.67
N SER A 231 -1.54 5.43 -20.00
CA SER A 231 -2.45 4.31 -20.29
C SER A 231 -3.03 3.72 -18.99
N GLY A 232 -4.22 3.12 -19.06
CA GLY A 232 -4.83 2.49 -17.88
C GLY A 232 -5.29 3.46 -16.80
N THR A 233 -5.34 4.76 -17.07
CA THR A 233 -5.95 5.76 -16.18
C THR A 233 -7.41 5.99 -16.56
N ILE A 234 -8.28 6.18 -15.57
CA ILE A 234 -9.57 6.83 -15.82
C ILE A 234 -9.28 8.32 -15.99
N ARG A 235 -9.69 8.84 -17.15
CA ARG A 235 -9.34 10.17 -17.66
C ARG A 235 -9.90 11.30 -16.80
N ALA A 236 -10.99 11.07 -16.09
CA ALA A 236 -11.51 12.01 -15.14
C ALA A 236 -12.37 11.30 -14.10
N SER A 237 -12.24 11.71 -12.86
CA SER A 237 -13.20 11.44 -11.81
C SER A 237 -13.74 12.73 -11.23
N ALA A 238 -14.96 12.68 -10.68
CA ALA A 238 -15.55 13.73 -9.88
C ALA A 238 -15.90 13.19 -8.48
N TYR A 239 -15.51 13.92 -7.45
CA TYR A 239 -15.86 13.63 -6.07
C TYR A 239 -16.31 14.90 -5.35
N ASN A 240 -17.06 14.73 -4.27
CA ASN A 240 -17.48 15.84 -3.44
C ASN A 240 -16.38 16.15 -2.42
N HIS A 241 -15.75 17.31 -2.52
CA HIS A 241 -14.78 17.76 -1.54
C HIS A 241 -15.49 18.21 -0.25
N ALA A 242 -14.82 18.03 0.88
CA ALA A 242 -15.27 18.44 2.21
C ALA A 242 -15.86 19.85 2.32
N ALA A 243 -15.31 20.79 1.55
CA ALA A 243 -15.77 22.17 1.49
C ALA A 243 -17.07 22.37 0.68
N GLY A 244 -17.73 21.28 0.25
CA GLY A 244 -19.00 21.29 -0.48
C GLY A 244 -18.89 21.58 -1.97
N ALA A 245 -17.67 21.57 -2.53
CA ALA A 245 -17.43 21.78 -3.95
C ALA A 245 -17.08 20.46 -4.65
N THR A 246 -17.56 20.27 -5.89
CA THR A 246 -17.12 19.16 -6.72
C THR A 246 -15.69 19.40 -7.21
N GLN A 247 -14.81 18.44 -6.94
CA GLN A 247 -13.43 18.43 -7.43
C GLN A 247 -13.23 17.28 -8.40
N PHE A 248 -12.24 17.43 -9.28
CA PHE A 248 -11.89 16.45 -10.28
C PHE A 248 -10.44 16.01 -10.15
N GLY A 249 -10.14 14.80 -10.65
CA GLY A 249 -8.81 14.22 -10.63
C GLY A 249 -8.67 13.07 -11.62
N TYR A 250 -7.46 12.52 -11.72
CA TYR A 250 -7.21 11.28 -12.47
C TYR A 250 -7.23 10.09 -11.53
N VAL A 251 -7.63 8.92 -12.05
CA VAL A 251 -7.65 7.67 -11.28
C VAL A 251 -6.71 6.66 -11.92
N ILE A 252 -5.79 6.10 -11.15
CA ILE A 252 -4.98 4.96 -11.57
C ILE A 252 -5.71 3.65 -11.24
N THR A 253 -5.58 2.66 -12.11
CA THR A 253 -6.28 1.36 -12.00
C THR A 253 -5.27 0.21 -12.06
N GLY A 254 -5.71 -1.04 -11.97
CA GLY A 254 -4.87 -2.21 -12.22
C GLY A 254 -4.23 -2.22 -13.61
N THR A 255 -4.90 -1.64 -14.62
CA THR A 255 -4.31 -1.49 -15.97
C THR A 255 -3.12 -0.52 -15.94
N PHE A 256 -3.21 0.57 -15.18
CA PHE A 256 -2.09 1.49 -14.96
C PHE A 256 -0.93 0.75 -14.30
N SER A 257 -1.19 0.00 -13.23
CA SER A 257 -0.18 -0.82 -12.55
C SER A 257 0.48 -1.82 -13.50
N SER A 258 -0.28 -2.50 -14.36
CA SER A 258 0.29 -3.44 -15.33
C SER A 258 1.10 -2.79 -16.44
N SER A 259 0.87 -1.50 -16.70
CA SER A 259 1.59 -0.75 -17.74
C SER A 259 2.85 -0.07 -17.22
N TYR A 260 2.83 0.41 -15.97
CA TYR A 260 3.88 1.26 -15.42
C TYR A 260 4.60 0.66 -14.20
N TRP A 261 4.06 -0.41 -13.60
CA TRP A 261 4.73 -1.17 -12.53
C TRP A 261 5.12 -2.56 -13.03
N ALA A 262 5.77 -2.59 -14.18
CA ALA A 262 6.13 -3.82 -14.90
C ALA A 262 7.65 -3.95 -15.14
N ASP A 263 8.43 -2.91 -14.82
CA ASP A 263 9.87 -2.90 -15.07
C ASP A 263 10.61 -3.75 -14.03
N LYS A 264 10.12 -3.72 -12.78
CA LYS A 264 10.74 -4.42 -11.65
C LYS A 264 9.73 -5.06 -10.71
N ALA A 265 9.97 -6.33 -10.38
CA ALA A 265 9.24 -6.98 -9.31
C ALA A 265 9.47 -6.25 -7.98
N PHE A 266 8.40 -6.08 -7.21
CA PHE A 266 8.45 -5.51 -5.87
C PHE A 266 9.31 -6.39 -4.94
N PRO A 267 10.19 -5.81 -4.10
CA PRO A 267 11.10 -6.56 -3.24
C PRO A 267 10.41 -7.08 -1.98
N SER A 268 9.43 -7.98 -2.13
CA SER A 268 8.62 -8.51 -1.03
C SER A 268 7.88 -7.41 -0.26
N THR A 269 7.39 -6.40 -1.01
CA THR A 269 6.84 -5.16 -0.47
C THR A 269 5.56 -5.36 0.34
N ILE A 270 5.41 -4.59 1.42
CA ILE A 270 4.14 -4.41 2.12
C ILE A 270 3.46 -3.17 1.55
N PHE A 271 2.32 -3.35 0.89
CA PHE A 271 1.44 -2.27 0.47
C PHE A 271 0.38 -2.02 1.54
N PHE A 272 0.25 -0.77 1.96
CA PHE A 272 -0.84 -0.30 2.81
C PHE A 272 -1.58 0.81 2.06
N LEU A 273 -2.87 0.61 1.84
CA LEU A 273 -3.75 1.53 1.13
C LEU A 273 -4.80 2.09 2.08
N GLU A 274 -4.60 3.35 2.47
CA GLU A 274 -5.57 4.18 3.16
C GLU A 274 -6.49 4.86 2.14
N SER A 275 -7.51 4.12 1.71
CA SER A 275 -8.57 4.59 0.81
C SER A 275 -9.84 3.74 1.01
N CYS A 276 -11.00 4.37 0.80
CA CYS A 276 -12.29 3.69 0.72
C CYS A 276 -12.22 2.51 -0.28
N HIS A 277 -12.77 1.36 0.10
CA HIS A 277 -12.83 0.15 -0.73
C HIS A 277 -11.48 -0.36 -1.31
N GLY A 278 -10.35 0.05 -0.74
CA GLY A 278 -9.01 -0.32 -1.19
C GLY A 278 -8.69 -1.83 -1.20
N ALA A 279 -9.46 -2.65 -0.50
CA ALA A 279 -9.32 -4.11 -0.48
C ALA A 279 -10.67 -4.85 -0.47
N ASP A 280 -11.70 -4.24 -1.08
CA ASP A 280 -13.00 -4.90 -1.27
C ASP A 280 -12.83 -6.17 -2.15
N PRO A 281 -13.50 -7.31 -1.86
CA PRO A 281 -13.59 -8.43 -2.81
C PRO A 281 -13.93 -8.05 -4.26
N GLY A 282 -14.70 -6.97 -4.46
CA GLY A 282 -15.01 -6.45 -5.81
C GLY A 282 -13.84 -5.75 -6.49
N ALA A 283 -12.84 -5.27 -5.75
CA ALA A 283 -11.62 -4.69 -6.31
C ALA A 283 -10.65 -5.74 -6.89
N LEU A 284 -10.94 -7.04 -6.69
CA LEU A 284 -10.16 -8.16 -7.21
C LEU A 284 -10.75 -8.61 -8.57
N PRO A 285 -9.92 -9.00 -9.56
CA PRO A 285 -8.48 -9.21 -9.50
C PRO A 285 -7.64 -8.01 -9.98
N GLY A 286 -8.05 -6.77 -9.70
CA GLY A 286 -7.38 -5.56 -10.20
C GLY A 286 -6.03 -5.24 -9.54
N MET A 287 -5.79 -3.96 -9.27
CA MET A 287 -4.54 -3.45 -8.70
C MET A 287 -3.99 -4.29 -7.51
N PRO A 288 -4.79 -4.73 -6.51
CA PRO A 288 -4.27 -5.55 -5.40
C PRO A 288 -3.74 -6.92 -5.84
N THR A 289 -4.37 -7.55 -6.84
CA THR A 289 -3.93 -8.86 -7.35
C THR A 289 -2.73 -8.72 -8.28
N TRP A 290 -2.69 -7.67 -9.10
CA TRP A 290 -1.51 -7.38 -9.92
C TRP A 290 -0.26 -7.17 -9.04
N THR A 291 -0.34 -6.29 -8.04
CA THR A 291 0.82 -5.95 -7.19
C THR A 291 1.37 -7.15 -6.44
N THR A 292 0.50 -7.99 -5.88
CA THR A 292 0.91 -9.22 -5.17
C THR A 292 1.46 -10.30 -6.09
N ASN A 293 0.91 -10.44 -7.30
CA ASN A 293 1.52 -11.30 -8.33
C ASN A 293 2.85 -10.74 -8.85
N HIS A 294 3.10 -9.43 -8.68
CA HIS A 294 4.31 -8.73 -9.10
C HIS A 294 5.30 -8.48 -7.95
N GLY A 295 5.35 -9.38 -6.95
CA GLY A 295 6.39 -9.40 -5.92
C GLY A 295 6.05 -8.69 -4.61
N ALA A 296 4.90 -8.02 -4.50
CA ALA A 296 4.42 -7.55 -3.20
C ALA A 296 4.04 -8.76 -2.34
N SER A 297 4.43 -8.75 -1.08
CA SER A 297 4.10 -9.85 -0.19
C SER A 297 2.67 -9.77 0.33
N VAL A 298 2.18 -8.55 0.54
CA VAL A 298 0.85 -8.28 1.06
C VAL A 298 0.37 -6.90 0.63
N TRP A 299 -0.94 -6.82 0.38
CA TRP A 299 -1.72 -5.61 0.17
C TRP A 299 -2.75 -5.49 1.30
N VAL A 300 -2.74 -4.37 2.01
CA VAL A 300 -3.65 -4.08 3.12
C VAL A 300 -4.51 -2.88 2.75
N GLY A 301 -5.82 -2.94 2.93
CA GLY A 301 -6.72 -1.81 2.69
C GLY A 301 -8.13 -2.02 3.22
N TRP A 302 -8.98 -1.00 3.16
CA TRP A 302 -10.36 -1.08 3.68
C TRP A 302 -11.30 -1.76 2.68
N ASN A 303 -12.22 -2.60 3.15
CA ASN A 303 -13.19 -3.26 2.28
C ASN A 303 -14.45 -2.43 1.99
N GLU A 304 -14.63 -1.33 2.70
CA GLU A 304 -15.78 -0.44 2.60
C GLU A 304 -15.32 1.03 2.72
N SER A 305 -16.25 1.97 2.70
CA SER A 305 -15.93 3.38 2.97
C SER A 305 -15.47 3.55 4.41
N VAL A 306 -14.44 4.37 4.63
CA VAL A 306 -13.86 4.63 5.95
C VAL A 306 -13.86 6.12 6.25
N SER A 307 -14.18 6.51 7.49
CA SER A 307 -14.08 7.90 7.92
C SER A 307 -12.63 8.28 8.20
N PHE A 308 -12.26 9.57 8.04
CA PHE A 308 -10.91 10.06 8.37
C PHE A 308 -10.46 9.66 9.79
N ASN A 309 -11.36 9.72 10.78
CA ASN A 309 -11.02 9.35 12.15
C ASN A 309 -10.73 7.84 12.31
N CYS A 310 -11.42 6.97 11.58
CA CYS A 310 -11.14 5.53 11.63
C CYS A 310 -9.92 5.17 10.76
N GLY A 311 -9.83 5.75 9.58
CA GLY A 311 -8.78 5.52 8.60
C GLY A 311 -7.42 5.99 9.08
N ASP A 312 -7.30 7.27 9.45
CA ASP A 312 -6.01 7.84 9.88
C ASP A 312 -5.57 7.22 11.22
N ASN A 313 -6.42 7.16 12.24
CA ASN A 313 -6.02 6.54 13.51
C ASN A 313 -5.73 5.04 13.37
N GLY A 314 -6.47 4.35 12.49
CA GLY A 314 -6.23 2.94 12.19
C GLY A 314 -4.89 2.73 11.48
N THR A 315 -4.55 3.57 10.51
CA THR A 315 -3.25 3.54 9.83
C THR A 315 -2.10 3.85 10.78
N ASP A 316 -2.25 4.85 11.65
CA ASP A 316 -1.23 5.18 12.66
C ASP A 316 -0.99 3.99 13.59
N LEU A 317 -2.06 3.47 14.20
CA LEU A 317 -1.97 2.31 15.09
C LEU A 317 -1.41 1.08 14.38
N PHE A 318 -1.79 0.85 13.12
CA PHE A 318 -1.24 -0.24 12.31
C PHE A 318 0.29 -0.14 12.23
N PHE A 319 0.83 1.01 11.80
CA PHE A 319 2.28 1.20 11.68
C PHE A 319 3.00 1.22 13.04
N GLN A 320 2.35 1.72 14.09
CA GLN A 320 2.86 1.61 15.46
C GLN A 320 3.04 0.14 15.87
N LYS A 321 2.06 -0.73 15.58
CA LYS A 321 2.16 -2.17 15.86
C LYS A 321 3.19 -2.85 14.98
N MET A 322 3.28 -2.49 13.71
CA MET A 322 4.33 -3.01 12.83
C MET A 322 5.74 -2.60 13.33
N LYS A 323 5.90 -1.40 13.92
CA LYS A 323 7.13 -0.98 14.62
C LYS A 323 7.44 -1.82 15.85
N GLU A 324 6.42 -2.19 16.62
CA GLU A 324 6.53 -3.16 17.73
C GLU A 324 6.81 -4.60 17.24
N GLN A 325 7.16 -4.77 15.95
CA GLN A 325 7.45 -6.04 15.29
C GLN A 325 6.28 -7.03 15.35
N LYS A 326 5.07 -6.50 15.43
CA LYS A 326 3.86 -7.29 15.25
C LYS A 326 3.69 -7.69 13.80
N THR A 327 3.04 -8.83 13.61
CA THR A 327 2.63 -9.27 12.28
C THR A 327 1.52 -8.35 11.74
N VAL A 328 1.32 -8.36 10.43
CA VAL A 328 0.19 -7.66 9.78
C VAL A 328 -1.14 -8.12 10.38
N ALA A 329 -1.28 -9.41 10.72
CA ALA A 329 -2.48 -9.90 11.39
C ALA A 329 -2.70 -9.26 12.76
N GLU A 330 -1.68 -9.25 13.62
CA GLU A 330 -1.77 -8.63 14.95
C GLU A 330 -1.98 -7.12 14.88
N ALA A 331 -1.37 -6.43 13.91
CA ALA A 331 -1.57 -5.01 13.68
C ALA A 331 -3.00 -4.71 13.24
N VAL A 332 -3.56 -5.52 12.33
CA VAL A 332 -4.97 -5.45 11.93
C VAL A 332 -5.91 -5.72 13.11
N ASP A 333 -5.62 -6.73 13.93
CA ASP A 333 -6.42 -7.06 15.12
C ASP A 333 -6.41 -5.92 16.15
N ALA A 334 -5.27 -5.23 16.32
CA ALA A 334 -5.16 -4.06 17.18
C ALA A 334 -6.01 -2.88 16.67
N VAL A 335 -6.04 -2.63 15.36
CA VAL A 335 -6.93 -1.64 14.76
C VAL A 335 -8.40 -1.98 15.02
N TYR A 336 -8.78 -3.25 14.96
CA TYR A 336 -10.16 -3.65 15.25
C TYR A 336 -10.56 -3.49 16.72
N ALA A 337 -9.61 -3.60 17.63
CA ALA A 337 -9.85 -3.40 19.05
C ALA A 337 -10.24 -1.95 19.40
N THR A 338 -10.06 -0.98 18.50
CA THR A 338 -10.49 0.41 18.71
C THR A 338 -11.98 0.63 18.47
N GLY A 339 -12.69 -0.36 17.91
CA GLY A 339 -14.11 -0.23 17.54
C GLY A 339 -14.34 0.34 16.12
N CYS A 340 -13.30 0.53 15.31
CA CYS A 340 -13.39 0.88 13.90
C CYS A 340 -13.91 -0.30 13.04
N ARG A 341 -15.11 -0.81 13.35
CA ARG A 341 -15.81 -1.88 12.62
C ARG A 341 -17.34 -1.72 12.68
N PRO A 342 -18.04 -1.83 11.54
CA PRO A 342 -17.52 -1.73 10.16
C PRO A 342 -16.92 -0.34 9.88
N PRO A 343 -16.01 -0.16 8.89
CA PRO A 343 -15.52 -1.10 7.86
C PRO A 343 -14.45 -2.10 8.35
N GLU A 344 -13.99 -3.05 7.52
CA GLU A 344 -12.89 -3.97 7.82
C GLU A 344 -11.60 -3.65 7.05
N LEU A 345 -10.46 -3.70 7.75
CA LEU A 345 -9.11 -3.63 7.19
C LEU A 345 -8.65 -5.03 6.75
N VAL A 346 -8.64 -5.27 5.45
CA VAL A 346 -8.39 -6.59 4.84
C VAL A 346 -6.95 -6.66 4.32
N ALA A 347 -6.32 -7.82 4.48
CA ALA A 347 -4.99 -8.10 3.95
C ALA A 347 -5.04 -9.27 2.94
N PHE A 348 -4.39 -9.09 1.79
CA PHE A 348 -4.34 -10.02 0.67
C PHE A 348 -2.90 -10.23 0.17
N PRO A 349 -2.47 -11.45 -0.18
CA PRO A 349 -3.14 -12.73 0.09
C PRO A 349 -3.23 -13.01 1.60
N SER A 350 -3.87 -14.10 2.02
CA SER A 350 -4.13 -14.44 3.43
C SER A 350 -2.87 -14.76 4.28
N ASN A 351 -1.68 -14.46 3.78
CA ASN A 351 -0.39 -14.66 4.46
C ASN A 351 -0.11 -13.62 5.57
N LYS A 352 -1.09 -12.80 5.95
CA LYS A 352 -0.99 -11.75 6.98
C LYS A 352 -0.39 -12.21 8.32
N GLY A 353 -0.59 -13.48 8.70
CA GLY A 353 -0.05 -14.05 9.95
C GLY A 353 1.46 -14.29 9.96
N GLY A 354 2.14 -14.18 8.80
CA GLY A 354 3.58 -14.33 8.68
C GLY A 354 4.32 -13.06 8.22
N CYS A 355 3.59 -11.97 7.93
CA CYS A 355 4.14 -10.73 7.40
C CYS A 355 4.48 -9.74 8.50
N GLN A 356 5.67 -9.15 8.48
CA GLN A 356 6.08 -8.10 9.44
C GLN A 356 7.15 -7.17 8.83
N LEU A 357 7.48 -6.08 9.52
CA LEU A 357 8.60 -5.22 9.13
C LEU A 357 9.94 -5.83 9.57
N SER A 358 10.94 -5.71 8.70
CA SER A 358 12.34 -5.98 9.09
C SER A 358 12.94 -4.80 9.84
N ILE A 359 13.89 -5.09 10.73
CA ILE A 359 14.78 -4.08 11.29
C ILE A 359 16.03 -3.96 10.43
N TRP A 360 16.45 -2.74 10.17
CA TRP A 360 17.62 -2.41 9.38
C TRP A 360 18.61 -1.58 10.18
N LYS A 361 19.91 -1.89 10.03
CA LYS A 361 20.98 -1.03 10.51
C LYS A 361 22.06 -0.94 9.44
N ALA A 362 22.23 0.26 8.90
CA ALA A 362 23.22 0.55 7.87
C ALA A 362 24.51 1.08 8.50
N ASP A 363 25.60 0.90 7.77
CA ASP A 363 26.91 1.45 8.10
C ASP A 363 27.53 2.19 6.91
N ASN A 364 28.49 3.06 7.19
CA ASN A 364 29.27 3.74 6.17
C ASN A 364 30.53 2.95 5.80
N ASN A 365 31.04 3.12 4.58
CA ASN A 365 32.25 2.44 4.13
C ASN A 365 33.47 3.02 4.85
N GLU A 366 34.24 2.16 5.50
CA GLU A 366 35.39 2.53 6.29
C GLU A 366 36.68 2.32 5.48
N SER A 367 37.40 3.40 5.20
CA SER A 367 38.65 3.32 4.40
C SER A 367 39.75 2.42 5.02
N SER A 368 39.68 2.15 6.32
CA SER A 368 40.62 1.29 7.06
C SER A 368 40.26 -0.20 7.03
N VAL A 369 39.08 -0.54 6.52
CA VAL A 369 38.57 -1.91 6.44
C VAL A 369 38.53 -2.33 4.98
N THR A 370 38.84 -3.60 4.71
CA THR A 370 38.69 -4.12 3.35
C THR A 370 37.21 -4.28 3.05
N ASN A 371 36.74 -3.78 1.90
CA ASN A 371 35.32 -3.84 1.50
C ASN A 371 34.67 -5.25 1.59
N SER A 372 35.44 -6.33 1.55
CA SER A 372 34.96 -7.72 1.65
C SER A 372 34.73 -8.19 3.10
N ARG A 373 35.08 -7.35 4.07
CA ARG A 373 34.90 -7.54 5.50
C ARG A 373 34.09 -6.40 6.13
N ASP A 374 34.06 -5.25 5.47
CA ASP A 374 33.30 -4.06 5.85
C ASP A 374 31.78 -4.30 5.76
N PHE A 375 31.12 -4.29 6.92
CA PHE A 375 29.68 -4.47 7.08
C PHE A 375 28.94 -3.25 6.56
N LYS A 376 28.16 -3.41 5.50
CA LYS A 376 27.34 -2.34 4.92
C LYS A 376 25.95 -2.23 5.54
N LEU A 377 25.30 -3.38 5.80
CA LEU A 377 23.90 -3.40 6.18
C LEU A 377 23.54 -4.69 6.92
N LEU A 378 22.86 -4.56 8.05
CA LEU A 378 22.23 -5.65 8.78
C LEU A 378 20.71 -5.57 8.63
N LYS A 379 20.09 -6.68 8.25
CA LYS A 379 18.65 -6.93 8.25
C LYS A 379 18.34 -8.00 9.28
N LEU A 380 17.39 -7.74 10.18
CA LEU A 380 16.91 -8.69 11.17
C LEU A 380 15.39 -8.88 11.06
N VAL A 381 14.95 -10.13 11.16
CA VAL A 381 13.54 -10.50 11.28
C VAL A 381 13.42 -11.69 12.23
N SER A 382 12.42 -11.71 13.09
CA SER A 382 12.08 -12.84 13.96
C SER A 382 10.77 -13.45 13.50
N GLY A 383 10.64 -14.76 13.44
CA GLY A 383 9.38 -15.36 13.01
C GLY A 383 9.47 -16.86 12.94
N MET A 384 8.32 -17.54 13.03
CA MET A 384 8.29 -19.00 13.02
C MET A 384 9.27 -19.62 14.04
N GLN A 385 9.41 -18.98 15.21
CA GLN A 385 10.33 -19.36 16.30
C GLN A 385 11.83 -19.29 15.94
N ARG A 386 12.21 -18.45 14.98
CA ARG A 386 13.60 -18.28 14.52
C ARG A 386 13.98 -16.81 14.39
N LEU A 387 15.27 -16.54 14.51
CA LEU A 387 15.88 -15.28 14.08
C LEU A 387 16.46 -15.49 12.68
N TYR A 388 16.19 -14.55 11.77
CA TYR A 388 16.76 -14.48 10.43
C TYR A 388 17.63 -13.23 10.34
N ALA A 389 18.88 -13.42 9.93
CA ALA A 389 19.83 -12.35 9.73
C ALA A 389 20.28 -12.32 8.27
N THR A 390 20.39 -11.13 7.70
CA THR A 390 21.07 -10.90 6.43
C THR A 390 22.02 -9.73 6.57
N ILE A 391 23.29 -9.99 6.31
CA ILE A 391 24.38 -9.04 6.38
C ILE A 391 24.83 -8.77 4.95
N SER A 392 24.97 -7.51 4.58
CA SER A 392 25.57 -7.09 3.30
C SER A 392 26.91 -6.44 3.56
N PHE A 393 27.83 -6.59 2.61
CA PHE A 393 29.16 -6.01 2.64
C PHE A 393 29.35 -5.05 1.44
N TYR A 394 30.40 -4.23 1.47
CA TYR A 394 30.72 -3.33 0.35
C TYR A 394 31.25 -4.05 -0.90
N SER A 395 31.75 -5.27 -0.76
CA SER A 395 32.08 -6.20 -1.84
C SER A 395 31.78 -7.65 -1.46
N ALA A 396 31.97 -8.60 -2.36
CA ALA A 396 31.71 -10.02 -2.08
C ALA A 396 32.48 -10.46 -0.81
N PRO A 397 31.80 -11.06 0.18
CA PRO A 397 32.42 -11.32 1.48
C PRO A 397 33.55 -12.34 1.41
N VAL A 398 34.69 -11.97 2.00
CA VAL A 398 35.87 -12.83 2.15
C VAL A 398 36.37 -12.71 3.58
N PHE A 399 36.07 -13.73 4.39
CA PHE A 399 36.46 -13.82 5.79
C PHE A 399 36.65 -15.28 6.21
N ASN A 400 37.49 -15.52 7.22
CA ASN A 400 37.54 -16.82 7.91
C ASN A 400 36.33 -16.93 8.85
N GLU A 401 36.14 -15.90 9.67
CA GLU A 401 34.95 -15.73 10.50
C GLU A 401 34.68 -14.25 10.79
N PHE A 402 33.47 -13.98 11.24
CA PHE A 402 33.10 -12.78 12.00
C PHE A 402 32.12 -13.18 13.11
N PHE A 403 31.83 -12.27 14.02
CA PHE A 403 31.05 -12.57 15.22
C PHE A 403 29.74 -11.80 15.24
N PHE A 404 28.68 -12.48 15.64
CA PHE A 404 27.37 -11.89 15.90
C PHE A 404 27.05 -12.14 17.36
N TYR A 405 27.05 -11.07 18.14
CA TYR A 405 26.86 -11.08 19.58
C TYR A 405 25.42 -10.74 19.93
N VAL A 406 24.88 -11.38 20.96
CA VAL A 406 23.52 -11.12 21.44
C VAL A 406 23.49 -10.99 22.95
N ASP A 407 22.92 -9.88 23.40
CA ASP A 407 22.46 -9.64 24.77
C ASP A 407 20.94 -9.88 24.85
N THR A 408 20.51 -10.72 25.78
CA THR A 408 19.13 -11.16 26.00
C THR A 408 18.52 -10.63 27.31
N ASN A 409 19.28 -9.93 28.14
CA ASN A 409 18.86 -9.47 29.46
C ASN A 409 19.06 -7.96 29.70
N GLY A 410 19.65 -7.23 28.75
CA GLY A 410 19.85 -5.78 28.78
C GLY A 410 21.06 -5.30 29.58
N ASN A 411 21.95 -6.20 30.02
CA ASN A 411 23.07 -5.87 30.90
C ASN A 411 24.38 -5.56 30.13
N THR A 412 24.31 -5.20 28.85
CA THR A 412 25.43 -4.79 27.97
C THR A 412 26.48 -5.87 27.64
N GLY A 413 26.51 -7.00 28.36
CA GLY A 413 27.31 -8.18 28.02
C GLY A 413 26.54 -9.12 27.10
N ALA A 414 27.18 -9.68 26.08
CA ALA A 414 26.55 -10.74 25.29
C ALA A 414 26.51 -12.07 26.06
N GLU A 415 25.37 -12.74 26.07
CA GLU A 415 25.25 -14.12 26.56
C GLU A 415 25.35 -15.15 25.45
N VAL A 416 25.22 -14.72 24.19
CA VAL A 416 25.31 -15.59 23.03
C VAL A 416 26.31 -15.03 22.03
N LEU A 417 27.18 -15.92 21.55
CA LEU A 417 28.08 -15.69 20.44
C LEU A 417 27.66 -16.59 19.27
N VAL A 418 27.41 -16.00 18.12
CA VAL A 418 27.28 -16.73 16.86
C VAL A 418 28.55 -16.49 16.04
N ARG A 419 29.36 -17.54 15.88
CA ARG A 419 30.52 -17.54 14.99
C ARG A 419 30.05 -17.78 13.58
N CYS A 420 30.27 -16.81 12.70
CA CYS A 420 29.84 -16.84 11.32
C CYS A 420 31.01 -17.21 10.43
N HIS A 421 31.02 -18.45 9.94
CA HIS A 421 32.02 -18.95 9.00
C HIS A 421 31.50 -18.85 7.57
N GLU A 422 32.33 -19.24 6.60
CA GLU A 422 32.01 -19.10 5.18
C GLU A 422 30.66 -19.75 4.77
N ASN A 423 30.39 -20.97 5.26
CA ASN A 423 29.25 -21.79 4.83
C ASN A 423 28.32 -22.21 5.98
N ASN A 424 28.67 -21.88 7.23
CA ASN A 424 27.93 -22.27 8.41
C ASN A 424 28.02 -21.22 9.51
N VAL A 425 27.10 -21.32 10.47
CA VAL A 425 27.14 -20.58 11.72
C VAL A 425 27.20 -21.55 12.89
N GLU A 426 27.95 -21.21 13.93
CA GLU A 426 27.99 -21.95 15.19
C GLU A 426 27.58 -21.05 16.35
N VAL A 427 26.64 -21.52 17.15
CA VAL A 427 26.04 -20.76 18.24
C VAL A 427 26.57 -21.28 19.58
N TYR A 428 27.09 -20.38 20.39
CA TYR A 428 27.67 -20.66 21.69
C TYR A 428 26.98 -19.82 22.78
N LYS A 429 26.69 -20.45 23.90
CA LYS A 429 26.27 -19.76 25.12
C LYS A 429 27.47 -19.43 26.00
N GLN A 430 27.39 -18.27 26.64
CA GLN A 430 28.34 -17.85 27.63
C GLN A 430 28.30 -18.78 28.85
N THR A 431 29.46 -19.22 29.32
CA THR A 431 29.59 -20.02 30.56
C THR A 431 30.23 -19.23 31.70
N GLN A 432 31.02 -18.21 31.36
CA GLN A 432 31.56 -17.19 32.25
C GLN A 432 31.64 -15.87 31.46
N PRO A 433 31.64 -14.69 32.11
CA PRO A 433 31.74 -13.40 31.41
C PRO A 433 32.88 -13.40 30.37
N GLY A 434 32.51 -13.25 29.09
CA GLY A 434 33.44 -13.24 27.94
C GLY A 434 33.89 -14.61 27.43
N LEU A 435 33.52 -15.72 28.07
CA LEU A 435 33.89 -17.08 27.68
C LEU A 435 32.71 -17.84 27.05
N TYR A 436 32.87 -18.25 25.79
CA TYR A 436 31.86 -18.95 24.99
C TYR A 436 32.37 -20.33 24.55
N ASN A 437 32.12 -21.36 25.35
CA ASN A 437 32.58 -22.73 25.10
C ASN A 437 31.45 -23.78 25.08
N ASN A 438 30.21 -23.39 25.34
CA ASN A 438 29.05 -24.26 25.26
C ASN A 438 28.34 -24.11 23.90
N LYS A 439 28.68 -24.97 22.93
CA LYS A 439 28.02 -24.97 21.61
C LYS A 439 26.62 -25.55 21.72
N VAL A 440 25.61 -24.80 21.30
CA VAL A 440 24.19 -25.20 21.40
C VAL A 440 23.52 -25.44 20.04
N TYR A 441 24.10 -24.92 18.95
CA TYR A 441 23.53 -25.08 17.61
C TYR A 441 24.59 -24.90 16.53
N THR A 442 24.42 -25.61 15.41
CA THR A 442 25.14 -25.39 14.15
C THR A 442 24.10 -25.24 13.05
N GLY A 443 24.22 -24.18 12.26
CA GLY A 443 23.34 -23.86 11.14
C GLY A 443 24.10 -23.68 9.84
N THR A 444 23.37 -23.64 8.73
CA THR A 444 23.92 -23.32 7.41
C THR A 444 23.84 -21.81 7.17
N ALA A 445 24.83 -21.27 6.48
CA ALA A 445 24.80 -19.91 5.97
C ALA A 445 24.80 -19.93 4.44
N VAL A 446 24.25 -18.88 3.85
CA VAL A 446 24.18 -18.71 2.40
C VAL A 446 24.88 -17.40 2.02
N LYS A 447 25.82 -17.48 1.08
CA LYS A 447 26.42 -16.31 0.43
C LYS A 447 25.82 -16.10 -0.95
N SER A 448 25.46 -14.87 -1.29
CA SER A 448 25.00 -14.50 -2.63
C SER A 448 25.43 -13.09 -2.98
N GLY A 449 26.32 -12.95 -3.96
CA GLY A 449 26.93 -11.66 -4.28
C GLY A 449 27.63 -11.06 -3.05
N ASN A 450 27.13 -9.91 -2.57
CA ASN A 450 27.67 -9.21 -1.40
C ASN A 450 26.92 -9.53 -0.10
N THR A 451 26.02 -10.52 -0.08
CA THR A 451 25.21 -10.83 1.10
C THR A 451 25.60 -12.15 1.74
N TYR A 452 25.46 -12.22 3.07
CA TYR A 452 25.60 -13.38 3.92
C TYR A 452 24.34 -13.51 4.78
N SER A 453 23.63 -14.62 4.66
CA SER A 453 22.35 -14.84 5.35
C SER A 453 22.37 -16.15 6.12
N PHE A 454 21.75 -16.13 7.29
CA PHE A 454 21.56 -17.33 8.11
C PHE A 454 20.32 -17.22 8.98
N ASP A 455 19.92 -18.34 9.55
CA ASP A 455 18.81 -18.42 10.48
C ASP A 455 19.11 -19.36 11.66
N ILE A 456 18.70 -18.97 12.86
CA ILE A 456 18.91 -19.72 14.10
C ILE A 456 17.61 -19.90 14.90
N PRO A 457 17.39 -21.07 15.53
CA PRO A 457 16.21 -21.32 16.36
C PRO A 457 16.22 -20.43 17.61
N TRP A 458 15.13 -19.69 17.83
CA TRP A 458 15.04 -18.74 18.94
C TRP A 458 15.17 -19.43 20.30
N ASN A 459 14.33 -20.43 20.59
CA ASN A 459 14.30 -21.05 21.93
C ASN A 459 15.61 -21.79 22.27
N THR A 460 16.23 -22.47 21.30
CA THR A 460 17.52 -23.13 21.51
C THR A 460 18.62 -22.11 21.82
N THR A 461 18.61 -20.98 21.09
CA THR A 461 19.64 -19.94 21.17
C THR A 461 19.45 -19.04 22.38
N PHE A 462 18.27 -18.46 22.53
CA PHE A 462 17.95 -17.38 23.48
C PHE A 462 17.04 -17.82 24.64
N GLY A 463 16.60 -19.09 24.67
CA GLY A 463 15.72 -19.59 25.71
C GLY A 463 14.35 -18.90 25.70
N SER A 464 13.92 -18.43 26.87
CA SER A 464 12.64 -17.72 27.06
C SER A 464 12.72 -16.21 26.81
N ALA A 465 13.89 -15.69 26.41
CA ALA A 465 14.02 -14.26 26.13
C ALA A 465 13.01 -13.82 25.06
N THR A 466 12.42 -12.65 25.26
CA THR A 466 11.49 -12.01 24.32
C THR A 466 12.18 -10.97 23.45
N THR A 467 13.44 -10.66 23.75
CA THR A 467 14.24 -9.60 23.13
C THR A 467 15.67 -10.07 22.93
N ALA A 468 16.29 -9.63 21.85
CA ALA A 468 17.67 -9.89 21.47
C ALA A 468 18.31 -8.58 21.00
N ASN A 469 19.29 -8.07 21.75
CA ASN A 469 20.10 -6.92 21.37
C ASN A 469 21.35 -7.40 20.65
N VAL A 470 21.47 -7.05 19.38
CA VAL A 470 22.43 -7.63 18.43
C VAL A 470 23.51 -6.63 18.03
N TRP A 471 24.75 -7.07 17.92
CA TRP A 471 25.79 -6.36 17.18
C TRP A 471 26.75 -7.33 16.51
N LEU A 472 27.34 -6.88 15.41
CA LEU A 472 28.34 -7.60 14.64
C LEU A 472 29.74 -7.11 15.01
N TYR A 473 30.72 -7.99 14.88
CA TYR A 473 32.12 -7.64 15.07
C TYR A 473 32.99 -8.43 14.11
N ASP A 474 33.83 -7.74 13.35
CA ASP A 474 34.81 -8.38 12.50
C ASP A 474 35.90 -9.04 13.35
N MET A 475 36.39 -10.22 12.94
CA MET A 475 37.40 -10.96 13.72
C MET A 475 38.73 -10.20 13.87
N THR A 476 39.03 -9.26 12.97
CA THR A 476 40.24 -8.43 13.05
C THR A 476 40.07 -7.25 14.02
N GLY A 477 38.86 -7.05 14.52
CA GLY A 477 38.49 -5.96 15.44
C GLY A 477 38.44 -4.58 14.80
N LYS A 478 38.48 -4.52 13.47
CA LYS A 478 38.51 -3.26 12.72
C LYS A 478 37.14 -2.70 12.36
N ASP A 479 36.10 -3.52 12.43
CA ASP A 479 34.75 -3.17 12.00
C ASP A 479 33.69 -3.73 12.97
N ARG A 480 32.60 -2.98 13.16
CA ARG A 480 31.48 -3.29 14.05
C ARG A 480 30.19 -2.68 13.51
N LEU A 481 29.14 -3.49 13.38
CA LEU A 481 27.80 -2.98 13.05
C LEU A 481 26.78 -3.25 14.18
N PRO A 482 26.21 -2.22 14.81
CA PRO A 482 26.53 -0.80 14.67
C PRO A 482 27.70 -0.36 15.54
N ASP A 483 28.43 0.65 15.04
CA ASP A 483 29.49 1.36 15.78
C ASP A 483 29.08 1.74 17.20
N SER A 484 27.89 2.30 17.35
CA SER A 484 27.45 3.00 18.57
C SER A 484 26.67 2.15 19.57
N GLY A 485 26.51 0.85 19.34
CA GLY A 485 25.75 0.02 20.29
C GLY A 485 25.23 -1.28 19.71
N ASN A 486 23.92 -1.45 19.71
CA ASN A 486 23.24 -2.67 19.28
C ASN A 486 21.93 -2.36 18.55
N VAL A 487 21.33 -3.41 18.00
CA VAL A 487 20.04 -3.41 17.34
C VAL A 487 19.12 -4.35 18.11
N THR A 488 18.02 -3.83 18.64
CA THR A 488 17.04 -4.61 19.38
C THR A 488 16.09 -5.34 18.43
N LEU A 489 15.93 -6.65 18.59
CA LEU A 489 14.96 -7.50 17.90
C LEU A 489 14.05 -8.18 18.93
N LEU A 490 12.74 -8.13 18.73
CA LEU A 490 11.71 -8.79 19.53
C LEU A 490 11.37 -10.16 18.94
N LYS A 491 10.92 -11.09 19.77
CA LYS A 491 10.66 -12.50 19.42
C LYS A 491 9.50 -12.72 18.47
#